data_AF-A0A524J1Q7-F1
#
_entry.id   AF-A0A524J1Q7-F1
#
_cell.length_a   1.000
_cell.length_b   1.000
_cell.length_c   1.000
_cell.angle_alpha   90.00
_cell.angle_beta   90.00
_cell.angle_gamma   90.00
#
_symmetry.space_group_name_H-M   'P 1'
#
loop_
_entity.id
_entity.type
_entity.pdbx_description
1 polymer ?
#
loop_
_entity_poly.entity_id
_entity_poly.type
_entity_poly.pdbx_seq_one_letter_code
_entity_poly.pdbx_strand_id
1 'polypeptide(L)'
;MTRLTVPTTSDPTIETLTFDAALAELQRAVAELEAGGQPLEEAIGLYERGVALQARCETLLGDAELRVQQLVARAGGALETRDVRPEDATEDPPGE
;
A
#
# COMPACT_ATOMS: atom_id res chain seq x y z
N MET A 1 -1.72 12.34 28.02
CA MET A 1 -1.13 12.10 26.69
C MET A 1 -0.78 10.63 26.58
N THR A 2 -1.76 9.78 26.29
CA THR A 2 -1.52 8.35 26.10
C THR A 2 -1.18 8.15 24.63
N ARG A 3 0.06 7.79 24.32
CA ARG A 3 0.46 7.42 22.96
C ARG A 3 -0.24 6.11 22.60
N LEU A 4 -0.99 6.13 21.50
CA LEU A 4 -1.50 4.92 20.86
C LEU A 4 -0.33 4.31 20.07
N THR A 5 0.45 3.42 20.69
CA THR A 5 1.39 2.57 19.95
C THR A 5 0.58 1.50 19.25
N VAL A 6 0.44 1.60 17.93
CA VAL A 6 -0.13 0.52 17.11
C VAL A 6 0.87 -0.63 17.13
N PRO A 7 0.46 -1.85 17.54
CA PRO A 7 1.34 -3.00 17.49
C PRO A 7 1.63 -3.35 16.03
N THR A 8 2.87 -3.11 15.58
CA THR A 8 3.38 -3.64 14.32
C THR A 8 3.58 -5.14 14.48
N THR A 9 2.50 -5.90 14.33
CA THR A 9 2.56 -7.36 14.35
C THR A 9 2.79 -7.82 12.92
N SER A 10 4.02 -8.23 12.58
CA SER A 10 4.31 -8.95 11.34
C SER A 10 3.43 -10.20 11.27
N ASP A 11 2.40 -10.16 10.43
CA ASP A 11 1.56 -11.31 10.11
C ASP A 11 2.22 -12.08 8.95
N PRO A 12 2.77 -13.29 9.19
CA PRO A 12 3.47 -14.05 8.15
C PRO A 12 2.54 -14.46 7.00
N THR A 13 1.21 -14.43 7.19
CA THR A 13 0.26 -14.68 6.10
C THR A 13 0.25 -13.54 5.08
N ILE A 14 0.49 -12.29 5.53
CA ILE A 14 0.54 -11.10 4.67
C ILE A 14 1.89 -11.01 3.94
N GLU A 15 2.99 -11.37 4.62
CA GLU A 15 4.35 -11.30 4.07
C GLU A 15 4.56 -12.19 2.84
N THR A 16 3.70 -13.21 2.65
CA THR A 16 3.79 -14.13 1.50
C THR A 16 2.88 -13.74 0.33
N LEU A 17 2.02 -12.73 0.49
CA LEU A 17 1.08 -12.32 -0.56
C LEU A 17 1.79 -11.68 -1.75
N THR A 18 1.26 -11.94 -2.95
CA THR A 18 1.60 -11.18 -4.16
C THR A 18 0.97 -9.78 -4.10
N PHE A 19 1.40 -8.86 -4.98
CA PHE A 19 0.86 -7.50 -5.00
C PHE A 19 -0.65 -7.49 -5.21
N ASP A 20 -1.15 -8.21 -6.23
CA ASP A 20 -2.58 -8.28 -6.53
C ASP A 20 -3.39 -8.88 -5.37
N ALA A 21 -2.85 -9.89 -4.69
CA ALA A 21 -3.53 -10.50 -3.55
C ALA A 21 -3.58 -9.56 -2.34
N ALA A 22 -2.46 -8.91 -2.01
CA ALA A 22 -2.40 -7.93 -0.93
C ALA A 22 -3.33 -6.73 -1.19
N LEU A 23 -3.35 -6.21 -2.43
CA LEU A 23 -4.24 -5.13 -2.82
C LEU A 23 -5.72 -5.53 -2.74
N ALA A 24 -6.06 -6.74 -3.22
CA ALA A 24 -7.44 -7.23 -3.15
C ALA A 24 -7.91 -7.41 -1.70
N GLU A 25 -7.07 -7.91 -0.81
CA GLU A 25 -7.38 -8.00 0.62
C GLU A 25 -7.50 -6.62 1.27
N LEU A 26 -6.65 -5.66 0.91
CA LEU A 26 -6.72 -4.29 1.42
C LEU A 26 -8.04 -3.64 1.04
N GLN A 27 -8.45 -3.77 -0.22
CA GLN A 27 -9.73 -3.26 -0.71
C GLN A 27 -10.92 -3.86 0.04
N ARG A 28 -10.87 -5.16 0.36
CA ARG A 28 -11.90 -5.82 1.18
C ARG A 28 -11.95 -5.26 2.58
N ALA A 29 -10.81 -5.14 3.25
CA ALA A 29 -10.74 -4.58 4.60
C ALA A 29 -11.28 -3.15 4.65
N VAL A 30 -10.95 -2.31 3.65
CA VAL A 30 -11.49 -0.96 3.52
C VAL A 30 -13.01 -0.99 3.31
N ALA A 31 -13.51 -1.80 2.38
CA ALA A 31 -14.95 -1.90 2.11
C ALA A 31 -15.74 -2.35 3.34
N GLU A 32 -15.19 -3.28 4.13
CA GLU A 32 -15.79 -3.73 5.38
C GLU A 32 -15.82 -2.60 6.42
N LEU A 33 -14.72 -1.85 6.59
CA LEU A 33 -14.67 -0.69 7.50
C LEU A 33 -15.66 0.41 7.09
N GLU A 34 -15.80 0.67 5.79
CA GLU A 34 -16.72 1.66 5.24
C GLU A 34 -18.19 1.26 5.41
N ALA A 35 -18.50 -0.03 5.27
CA ALA A 35 -19.84 -0.54 5.54
C ALA A 35 -20.24 -0.35 7.01
N GLY A 36 -19.25 -0.46 7.91
CA GLY A 36 -19.43 -0.33 9.34
C GLY A 36 -20.31 -1.44 9.94
N GLY A 37 -20.74 -1.25 11.18
CA GLY A 37 -21.58 -2.22 11.88
C GLY A 37 -20.83 -3.37 12.56
N GLN A 38 -19.50 -3.44 12.42
CA GLN A 38 -18.69 -4.33 13.25
C GLN A 38 -18.54 -3.80 14.69
N PRO A 39 -18.33 -4.69 15.69
CA PRO A 39 -17.83 -4.32 17.01
C PRO A 39 -16.49 -3.56 16.92
N LEU A 40 -16.21 -2.72 17.93
CA LEU A 40 -15.01 -1.89 17.96
C LEU A 40 -13.71 -2.70 17.82
N GLU A 41 -13.59 -3.80 18.55
CA GLU A 41 -12.41 -4.67 18.50
C GLU A 41 -12.17 -5.26 17.11
N GLU A 42 -13.24 -5.59 16.38
CA GLU A 42 -13.15 -6.11 15.01
C GLU A 42 -12.76 -5.01 14.03
N ALA A 43 -13.33 -3.80 14.17
CA ALA A 43 -12.92 -2.64 13.37
C ALA A 43 -11.45 -2.28 13.58
N ILE A 44 -10.93 -2.38 14.81
CA ILE A 44 -9.50 -2.19 15.10
C ILE A 44 -8.66 -3.26 14.40
N GLY A 45 -9.07 -4.53 14.46
CA GLY A 45 -8.36 -5.61 13.78
C GLY A 45 -8.33 -5.45 12.25
N LEU A 46 -9.44 -5.03 11.63
CA LEU A 46 -9.50 -4.71 10.20
C LEU A 46 -8.56 -3.55 9.84
N TYR A 47 -8.51 -2.51 10.66
CA TYR A 47 -7.61 -1.38 10.46
C TYR A 47 -6.14 -1.79 10.53
N GLU A 48 -5.75 -2.54 11.58
CA GLU A 48 -4.39 -3.04 11.74
C GLU A 48 -3.97 -3.95 10.57
N ARG A 49 -4.86 -4.84 10.13
CA ARG A 49 -4.64 -5.67 8.94
C ARG A 49 -4.49 -4.81 7.68
N GLY A 50 -5.31 -3.79 7.50
CA GLY A 50 -5.23 -2.84 6.39
C GLY A 50 -3.87 -2.13 6.32
N VAL A 51 -3.36 -1.65 7.46
CA VAL A 51 -2.02 -1.03 7.54
C VAL A 51 -0.92 -2.01 7.16
N ALA A 52 -0.99 -3.26 7.61
CA ALA A 52 -0.02 -4.28 7.25
C ALA A 52 -0.06 -4.62 5.75
N LEU A 53 -1.25 -4.71 5.15
CA LEU A 53 -1.43 -4.93 3.72
C LEU A 53 -0.88 -3.76 2.88
N GLN A 54 -1.11 -2.51 3.32
CA GLN A 54 -0.53 -1.33 2.69
C GLN A 54 1.00 -1.41 2.68
N ALA A 55 1.63 -1.67 3.83
CA ALA A 55 3.08 -1.78 3.94
C ALA A 55 3.66 -2.90 3.05
N ARG A 56 2.93 -4.01 2.90
CA ARG A 56 3.28 -5.08 1.96
C ARG A 56 3.27 -4.60 0.50
N CYS A 57 2.22 -3.89 0.10
CA CYS A 57 2.12 -3.32 -1.24
C CYS A 57 3.28 -2.36 -1.53
N GLU A 58 3.61 -1.46 -0.59
CA GLU A 58 4.73 -0.52 -0.71
C GLU A 58 6.07 -1.24 -0.87
N THR A 59 6.30 -2.29 -0.08
CA THR A 59 7.51 -3.11 -0.19
C THR A 59 7.64 -3.75 -1.57
N LEU A 60 6.56 -4.35 -2.07
CA LEU A 60 6.55 -5.00 -3.38
C LEU A 60 6.77 -4.00 -4.54
N LEU A 61 6.21 -2.79 -4.43
CA LEU A 61 6.42 -1.72 -5.41
C LEU A 61 7.87 -1.22 -5.38
N GLY A 62 8.45 -1.04 -4.19
CA GLY A 62 9.86 -0.65 -4.04
C GLY A 62 10.82 -1.69 -4.62
N ASP A 63 10.57 -2.98 -4.39
CA ASP A 63 11.35 -4.07 -4.98
C ASP A 63 11.25 -4.09 -6.52
N ALA A 64 10.05 -3.86 -7.05
CA ALA A 64 9.83 -3.79 -8.49
C ALA A 64 10.55 -2.59 -9.12
N GLU A 65 10.49 -1.42 -8.47
CA GLU A 65 11.18 -0.21 -8.92
C GLU A 65 12.69 -0.43 -8.95
N LEU A 66 13.27 -0.94 -7.86
CA LEU A 66 14.71 -1.24 -7.77
C LEU A 66 15.14 -2.19 -8.88
N ARG A 67 14.34 -3.21 -9.18
CA ARG A 67 14.60 -4.15 -10.27
C ARG A 67 14.59 -3.45 -11.63
N VAL A 68 13.64 -2.56 -11.88
CA VAL A 68 13.61 -1.76 -13.12
C VAL A 68 14.86 -0.89 -13.22
N GLN A 69 15.19 -0.12 -12.18
CA GLN A 69 16.37 0.74 -12.14
C GLN A 69 17.67 -0.03 -12.49
N GLN A 70 17.84 -1.23 -11.95
CA GLN A 70 19.00 -2.09 -12.25
C GLN A 70 19.04 -2.54 -13.72
N LEU A 71 17.90 -2.88 -14.31
CA LEU A 71 17.80 -3.27 -15.73
C LEU A 71 18.15 -2.10 -16.65
N VAL A 72 17.68 -0.91 -16.32
CA VAL A 72 17.96 0.33 -17.05
C VAL A 72 19.46 0.65 -17.01
N ALA A 73 20.05 0.66 -15.81
CA ALA A 73 21.47 0.93 -15.63
C ALA A 73 22.35 -0.04 -16.43
N ARG A 74 21.96 -1.33 -16.47
CA ARG A 74 22.65 -2.35 -17.27
C ARG A 74 22.48 -2.15 -18.78
N ALA A 75 21.34 -1.65 -19.23
CA ALA A 75 21.05 -1.41 -20.65
C ALA A 75 21.73 -0.14 -21.22
N GLY A 76 22.41 0.64 -20.38
CA GLY A 76 23.09 1.88 -20.79
C GLY A 76 22.13 3.03 -21.15
N GLY A 77 20.84 2.92 -20.77
CA GLY A 77 19.84 3.95 -20.98
C GLY A 77 19.68 4.87 -19.77
N ALA A 78 19.43 6.16 -20.00
CA ALA A 78 19.02 7.10 -18.97
C ALA A 78 17.49 7.12 -18.88
N LEU A 79 16.89 6.17 -18.16
CA LEU A 79 15.52 6.37 -17.68
C LEU A 79 15.64 7.05 -16.32
N GLU A 80 15.22 8.30 -16.25
CA GLU A 80 15.11 9.02 -14.99
C GLU A 80 13.84 8.55 -14.28
N THR A 81 13.99 7.91 -13.12
CA THR A 81 12.89 7.67 -12.20
C THR A 81 12.53 8.99 -11.54
N ARG A 82 11.32 9.49 -11.81
CA ARG A 82 10.78 10.66 -11.13
C ARG A 82 9.84 10.19 -10.02
N ASP A 83 10.12 10.59 -8.79
CA ASP A 83 9.18 10.45 -7.68
C ASP A 83 7.89 11.19 -8.04
N VAL A 84 6.79 10.45 -8.18
CA VAL A 84 5.46 11.02 -8.39
C VAL A 84 4.78 11.08 -7.05
N ARG A 85 4.55 12.30 -6.54
CA ARG A 85 3.85 12.50 -5.27
C ARG A 85 2.35 12.51 -5.51
N PRO A 86 1.52 12.17 -4.51
CA PRO A 86 0.06 12.18 -4.65
C PRO A 86 -0.51 13.53 -5.10
N GLU A 87 0.13 14.66 -4.72
CA GLU A 87 -0.24 15.99 -5.20
C GLU A 87 0.03 16.25 -6.69
N ASP A 88 0.86 15.43 -7.34
CA ASP A 88 1.17 15.56 -8.77
C ASP A 88 0.08 14.92 -9.65
N ALA A 89 -0.93 14.27 -9.05
CA ALA A 89 -2.03 13.58 -9.74
C ALA A 89 -3.30 14.44 -9.96
N THR A 90 -3.33 15.70 -9.53
CA THR A 90 -4.48 16.59 -9.72
C THR A 90 -4.25 17.60 -10.84
N GLU A 91 -4.69 17.24 -12.05
CA GLU A 91 -5.23 18.22 -13.00
C GLU A 91 -6.46 17.56 -13.64
N ASP A 92 -7.62 17.75 -13.00
CA ASP A 92 -8.91 17.52 -13.65
C ASP A 92 -8.96 18.47 -14.86
N PRO A 93 -9.12 17.98 -16.10
CA PRO A 93 -9.28 18.90 -17.23
C PRO A 93 -10.52 19.77 -16.96
N PRO A 94 -10.46 21.10 -17.19
CA PRO A 94 -11.62 21.93 -16.97
C PRO A 94 -12.76 21.43 -17.86
N GLY A 95 -13.89 21.15 -17.23
CA GLY A 95 -15.09 20.62 -17.89
C GLY A 95 -15.47 21.41 -19.14
N GLU A 96 -15.89 20.67 -20.16
CA GLU A 96 -16.51 21.19 -21.38
C GLU A 96 -17.93 21.71 -21.12
#